data_AF-J1LRH4-F1
#
_entry.id   AF-J1LRH4-F1
#
_cell.length_a   1.000
_cell.length_b   1.000
_cell.length_c   1.000
_cell.angle_alpha   90.00
_cell.angle_beta   90.00
_cell.angle_gamma   90.00
#
_symmetry.space_group_name_H-M   'P 1'
#
loop_
_entity.id
_entity.type
_entity.pdbx_description
1 polymer ?
#
loop_
_entity_poly.entity_id
_entity_poly.type
_entity_poly.pdbx_seq_one_letter_code
_entity_poly.pdbx_strand_id
1 'polypeptide(L)' 'MQKDWLSFDEQLELLAGRGMCIEDECTAVQVLSCVSYYRLSGYFR' A
#
# COMPACT_ATOMS: atom_id res chain seq x y z
N MET A 1 -19.07 -1.31 9.27
CA MET A 1 -17.58 -1.38 9.31
C MET A 1 -17.08 -0.16 8.58
N GLN A 2 -16.68 0.87 9.32
CA GLN A 2 -16.13 2.10 8.76
C GLN A 2 -14.85 1.70 8.02
N LYS A 3 -14.78 1.93 6.71
CA LYS A 3 -13.51 1.83 5.99
C LYS A 3 -12.78 3.12 6.31
N ASP A 4 -11.96 3.09 7.35
CA ASP A 4 -11.05 4.19 7.63
C ASP A 4 -10.16 4.35 6.41
N TRP A 5 -10.24 5.52 5.79
CA TRP A 5 -9.41 5.87 4.65
C TRP A 5 -8.00 6.11 5.19
N LEU A 6 -7.15 5.11 5.02
CA LEU A 6 -5.73 5.23 5.33
C LEU A 6 -5.05 6.09 4.25
N SER A 7 -4.12 6.93 4.67
CA SER A 7 -3.23 7.67 3.77
C SER A 7 -2.36 6.69 2.96
N PHE A 8 -1.72 7.18 1.90
CA PHE A 8 -0.81 6.32 1.13
C PHE A 8 0.40 5.86 1.96
N ASP A 9 0.87 6.68 2.89
CA ASP A 9 1.97 6.34 3.79
C ASP A 9 1.54 5.23 4.77
N GLU A 10 0.34 5.34 5.36
CA GLU A 10 -0.22 4.30 6.22
C GLU A 10 -0.47 2.98 5.45
N GLN A 11 -0.82 3.07 4.17
CA GLN A 11 -0.93 1.90 3.29
C GLN A 11 0.43 1.25 3.01
N LEU A 12 1.51 2.03 2.88
CA LEU A 12 2.86 1.51 2.72
C LEU A 12 3.36 0.80 3.98
N GLU A 13 3.15 1.39 5.15
CA GLU A 13 3.51 0.76 6.42
C GLU A 13 2.81 -0.59 6.60
N LEU A 14 1.53 -0.69 6.21
CA LEU A 14 0.81 -1.96 6.21
C LEU A 14 1.38 -2.99 5.24
N LEU A 15 1.83 -2.58 4.06
CA LEU A 15 2.47 -3.47 3.10
C LEU A 15 3.83 -3.95 3.63
N ALA A 16 4.66 -3.03 4.15
CA ALA A 16 5.94 -3.35 4.76
C ALA A 16 5.79 -4.32 5.94
N GLY A 17 4.84 -4.05 6.84
CA GLY A 17 4.55 -4.90 8.00
C GLY A 17 4.05 -6.30 7.63
N ARG A 18 3.58 -6.50 6.40
CA ARG A 18 3.19 -7.82 5.86
C ARG A 18 4.32 -8.53 5.14
N GLY A 19 5.52 -7.95 5.11
CA GLY A 19 6.70 -8.55 4.47
C GLY A 19 6.94 -8.08 3.04
N MET A 20 6.24 -7.05 2.55
CA MET A 20 6.56 -6.42 1.27
C MET A 20 7.83 -5.58 1.43
N CYS A 21 8.84 -5.86 0.61
CA CYS A 21 10.02 -5.00 0.56
C CYS A 21 9.69 -3.78 -0.32
N ILE A 22 9.78 -2.58 0.26
CA ILE A 22 9.57 -1.32 -0.43
C ILE A 22 10.95 -0.65 -0.53
N GLU A 23 11.48 -0.59 -1.75
CA GLU A 23 12.81 -0.01 -2.01
C GLU A 23 12.75 1.51 -2.16
N ASP A 24 11.66 2.02 -2.74
CA ASP A 24 11.42 3.45 -2.94
C ASP A 24 9.97 3.78 -2.56
N GLU A 25 9.82 4.43 -1.41
CA GLU A 25 8.54 4.85 -0.87
C GLU A 25 7.82 5.85 -1.79
N CYS A 26 8.54 6.77 -2.43
CA CYS A 26 7.95 7.76 -3.35
C CYS A 26 7.33 7.07 -4.56
N THR A 27 8.07 6.14 -5.17
CA THR A 27 7.55 5.34 -6.28
C THR A 27 6.37 4.47 -5.82
N ALA A 28 6.45 3.90 -4.63
CA ALA A 28 5.39 3.05 -4.10
C ALA A 28 4.10 3.84 -3.79
N VAL A 29 4.19 5.09 -3.29
CA VAL A 29 3.05 6.00 -3.16
C VAL A 29 2.44 6.32 -4.52
N GLN A 30 3.25 6.63 -5.53
CA GLN A 30 2.75 6.90 -6.88
C GLN A 30 2.00 5.68 -7.45
N VAL A 31 2.56 4.49 -7.30
CA VAL A 31 1.89 3.24 -7.70
C VAL A 31 0.58 3.07 -6.93
N LEU A 32 0.58 3.24 -5.61
CA LEU A 32 -0.62 3.16 -4.79
C LEU A 32 -1.70 4.17 -5.21
N SER A 33 -1.32 5.36 -5.63
CA SER A 33 -2.26 6.35 -6.18
C SER A 33 -2.92 5.90 -7.49
N CYS A 34 -2.23 5.08 -8.30
CA CYS A 34 -2.73 4.58 -9.58
C CYS A 34 -3.57 3.31 -9.45
N VAL A 35 -3.15 2.35 -8.60
CA VAL A 35 -3.79 1.02 -8.51
C VAL A 35 -4.61 0.81 -7.24
N SER A 36 -4.43 1.64 -6.21
CA SER A 36 -4.97 1.47 -4.84
C SER A 36 -4.45 0.24 -4.09
N TYR A 37 -4.20 0.39 -2.79
CA TYR A 37 -3.71 -0.68 -1.89
C TYR A 37 -4.48 -1.99 -1.96
N TYR A 38 -5.82 -1.93 -2.08
CA TYR A 38 -6.66 -3.13 -2.14
C TYR A 38 -6.41 -4.00 -3.38
N ARG A 39 -6.03 -3.41 -4.53
CA ARG A 39 -5.64 -4.20 -5.70
C ARG A 39 -4.22 -4.68 -5.60
N LEU A 40 -3.31 -3.84 -5.12
CA LEU A 40 -1.91 -4.20 -4.97
C LEU A 40 -1.77 -5.42 -4.05
N SER A 41 -2.35 -5.36 -2.84
CA SER A 41 -2.30 -6.47 -1.87
C SER A 41 -2.92 -7.78 -2.36
N GLY A 42 -3.85 -7.73 -3.32
CA GLY A 42 -4.44 -8.93 -3.92
C GLY A 42 -3.49 -9.71 -4.83
N TYR A 43 -2.47 -9.07 -5.41
CA TYR A 43 -1.48 -9.73 -6.27
C TYR A 43 -0.38 -10.44 -5.48
N PHE A 44 -0.18 -10.06 -4.22
CA PHE A 44 0.91 -10.53 -3.36
C PHE A 44 0.42 -11.48 -2.25
N ARG A 45 -0.71 -12.16 -2.46
CA ARG A 45 -1.27 -13.13 -1.51
C ARG A 45 -0.79 -14.55 -1.78
#